data_AF-A0A6M0F6P8-F1
#
_entry.id   AF-A0A6M0F6P8-F1
#
_cell.length_a   1.000
_cell.length_b   1.000
_cell.length_c   1.000
_cell.angle_alpha   90.00
_cell.angle_beta   90.00
_cell.angle_gamma   90.00
#
_symmetry.space_group_name_H-M   'P 1'
#
loop_
_entity.id
_entity.type
_entity.pdbx_description
1 polymer ?
#
loop_
_entity_poly.entity_id
_entity_poly.type
_entity_poly.pdbx_seq_one_letter_code
_entity_poly.pdbx_strand_id
1 'polypeptide(L)'
;MEIIKKEEDGIEFYTIDLTGQSGMSQSGLAILAGVTQQALSALENTLTNRSSSETLKPFVGERLTLTSDDVTYTINGKYVGNLKIYNSSYCAAVLKHYADPDKELSNITDQQRAVATYSLLKFAERG
;
A
#
# COMPACT_ATOMS: atom_id res chain seq x y z
N MET A 1 -11.97 13.44 10.21
CA MET A 1 -12.37 12.04 10.00
C MET A 1 -11.50 11.17 10.88
N GLU A 2 -12.09 10.25 11.65
CA GLU A 2 -11.34 9.40 12.58
C GLU A 2 -10.76 8.18 11.87
N ILE A 3 -9.49 7.89 12.19
CA ILE A 3 -8.74 6.74 11.69
C ILE A 3 -8.18 6.00 12.90
N ILE A 4 -8.41 4.69 12.92
CA ILE A 4 -7.80 3.79 13.89
C ILE A 4 -6.45 3.35 13.32
N LYS A 5 -5.36 3.66 14.03
CA LYS A 5 -4.03 3.12 13.72
C LYS A 5 -3.76 1.90 14.59
N LYS A 6 -3.34 0.81 13.96
CA LYS A 6 -2.75 -0.37 14.60
C LYS A 6 -1.34 -0.58 14.06
N GLU A 7 -0.38 -0.87 14.94
CA GLU A 7 0.99 -1.17 14.55
C GLU A 7 1.31 -2.62 14.90
N GLU A 8 1.94 -3.34 13.97
CA GLU A 8 2.32 -4.73 14.13
C GLU A 8 3.59 -5.00 13.32
N ASP A 9 4.61 -5.60 13.94
CA ASP A 9 5.92 -5.86 13.31
C ASP A 9 6.55 -4.61 12.65
N GLY A 10 6.31 -3.42 13.22
CA GLY A 10 6.80 -2.14 12.68
C GLY A 10 6.01 -1.63 11.45
N ILE A 11 4.89 -2.27 11.12
CA ILE A 11 4.01 -1.89 10.02
C ILE A 11 2.75 -1.25 10.57
N GLU A 12 2.43 -0.07 10.04
CA GLU A 12 1.26 0.70 10.44
C GLU A 12 0.08 0.39 9.52
N PHE A 13 -0.97 -0.18 10.11
CA PHE A 13 -2.26 -0.42 9.49
C PHE A 13 -3.24 0.66 9.94
N TYR A 14 -4.03 1.15 9.00
CA TYR A 14 -5.00 2.21 9.23
C TYR A 14 -6.38 1.75 8.78
N THR A 15 -7.39 2.05 9.58
CA THR A 15 -8.79 1.78 9.25
C THR A 15 -9.59 3.05 9.47
N ILE A 16 -10.34 3.49 8.45
CA ILE A 16 -11.26 4.62 8.59
C ILE A 16 -12.48 4.11 9.35
N ASP A 17 -12.71 4.66 10.55
CA ASP A 17 -13.76 4.20 11.47
C ASP A 17 -15.15 4.24 10.82
N LEU A 18 -15.42 5.29 10.05
CA LEU A 18 -16.73 5.53 9.42
C LEU A 18 -17.04 4.58 8.25
N THR A 19 -16.04 4.20 7.45
CA THR A 19 -16.24 3.44 6.19
C THR A 19 -15.80 1.99 6.32
N GLY A 20 -15.07 1.63 7.37
CA GLY A 20 -14.41 0.33 7.51
C GLY A 20 -13.26 0.10 6.52
N GLN A 21 -12.98 1.07 5.64
CA GLN A 21 -11.91 0.92 4.65
C GLN A 21 -10.56 0.90 5.35
N SER A 22 -9.74 -0.08 4.97
CA SER A 22 -8.43 -0.30 5.55
C SER A 22 -7.32 -0.06 4.54
N GLY A 23 -6.15 0.25 5.06
CA GLY A 23 -4.98 0.62 4.28
C GLY A 23 -3.71 0.63 5.09
N MET A 24 -2.63 1.09 4.48
CA MET A 24 -1.32 1.20 5.12
C MET A 24 -0.58 2.44 4.63
N SER A 25 0.41 2.87 5.42
CA SER A 25 1.33 3.93 5.02
C SER A 25 2.27 3.44 3.91
N GLN A 26 2.90 4.39 3.21
CA GLN A 26 3.92 4.06 2.20
C GLN A 26 5.08 3.25 2.77
N SER A 27 5.51 3.59 3.99
CA SER A 27 6.54 2.85 4.71
C SER A 27 6.11 1.42 5.00
N GLY A 28 4.89 1.21 5.51
CA GLY A 28 4.34 -0.11 5.77
C GLY A 28 4.26 -0.98 4.52
N LEU A 29 3.77 -0.41 3.40
CA LEU A 29 3.71 -1.12 2.12
C LEU A 29 5.09 -1.46 1.57
N ALA A 30 6.06 -0.55 1.72
CA ALA A 30 7.43 -0.78 1.28
C ALA A 30 8.06 -1.96 2.04
N ILE A 31 7.87 -1.99 3.37
CA ILE A 31 8.32 -3.09 4.22
C ILE A 31 7.68 -4.42 3.79
N LEU A 32 6.36 -4.45 3.63
CA LEU A 32 5.64 -5.68 3.26
C LEU A 32 5.98 -6.16 1.85
N ALA A 33 6.16 -5.25 0.89
CA ALA A 33 6.58 -5.58 -0.46
C ALA A 33 8.08 -5.88 -0.56
N GLY A 34 8.84 -5.65 0.51
CA GLY A 34 10.29 -5.79 0.53
C GLY A 34 11.01 -4.78 -0.37
N VAL A 35 10.41 -3.65 -0.73
CA VAL A 35 11.01 -2.66 -1.65
C VAL A 35 11.34 -1.35 -0.94
N THR A 36 12.06 -0.45 -1.61
CA THR A 36 12.26 0.90 -1.09
C THR A 36 11.01 1.76 -1.27
N GLN A 37 10.80 2.74 -0.40
CA GLN A 37 9.71 3.71 -0.58
C GLN A 37 9.81 4.47 -1.91
N GLN A 38 11.04 4.68 -2.40
CA GLN A 38 11.32 5.29 -3.70
C GLN A 38 10.81 4.44 -4.86
N ALA A 39 10.95 3.11 -4.79
CA ALA A 39 10.39 2.20 -5.80
C ALA A 39 8.86 2.32 -5.84
N LEU A 40 8.20 2.43 -4.69
CA LEU A 40 6.75 2.68 -4.62
C LEU A 40 6.36 4.05 -5.19
N SER A 41 7.11 5.12 -4.90
CA SER A 41 6.84 6.45 -5.48
C SER A 41 7.00 6.43 -7.01
N ALA A 42 8.01 5.71 -7.53
CA ALA A 42 8.20 5.54 -8.96
C ALA A 42 7.08 4.73 -9.61
N LEU A 43 6.60 3.69 -8.92
CA LEU A 43 5.45 2.89 -9.33
C LEU A 43 4.18 3.75 -9.39
N GLU A 44 3.91 4.52 -8.34
CA GLU A 44 2.78 5.44 -8.29
C GLU A 44 2.82 6.46 -9.44
N ASN A 45 3.96 7.13 -9.65
CA ASN A 45 4.14 8.07 -10.77
C ASN A 45 3.92 7.41 -12.14
N THR A 46 4.26 6.13 -12.26
CA THR A 46 4.00 5.36 -13.47
C THR A 46 2.50 5.14 -13.67
N LEU A 47 1.80 4.75 -12.61
CA LEU A 47 0.36 4.49 -12.61
C LEU A 47 -0.48 5.73 -12.88
N THR A 48 0.07 6.94 -12.74
CA THR A 48 -0.62 8.15 -13.21
C THR A 48 -0.99 8.09 -14.69
N ASN A 49 -0.14 7.48 -15.53
CA ASN A 49 -0.31 7.52 -17.00
C ASN A 49 -0.32 6.15 -17.69
N ARG A 50 0.29 5.12 -17.09
CA ARG A 50 0.43 3.80 -17.72
C ARG A 50 0.49 2.69 -16.68
N SER A 51 0.06 1.49 -17.08
CA SER A 51 0.24 0.33 -16.21
C SER A 51 1.62 -0.31 -16.39
N SER A 52 2.26 -0.65 -15.27
CA SER A 52 3.45 -1.51 -15.24
C SER A 52 3.09 -3.01 -15.20
N SER A 53 1.82 -3.37 -14.96
CA SER A 53 1.40 -4.77 -14.85
C SER A 53 -0.10 -5.00 -14.97
N GLU A 54 -0.50 -6.21 -15.33
CA GLU A 54 -1.93 -6.55 -15.39
C GLU A 54 -2.66 -6.34 -14.05
N THR A 55 -2.01 -6.66 -12.94
CA THR A 55 -2.56 -6.46 -11.58
C THR A 55 -2.73 -4.98 -11.22
N LEU A 56 -1.94 -4.08 -11.82
CA LEU A 56 -2.01 -2.64 -11.58
C LEU A 56 -2.81 -1.86 -12.64
N LYS A 57 -3.25 -2.51 -13.73
CA LYS A 57 -4.12 -1.88 -14.76
C LYS A 57 -5.35 -1.17 -14.16
N PRO A 58 -6.06 -1.75 -13.18
CA PRO A 58 -7.25 -1.10 -12.60
C PRO A 58 -6.96 0.17 -11.82
N PHE A 59 -5.68 0.45 -11.52
CA PHE A 59 -5.27 1.58 -10.68
C PHE A 59 -4.68 2.73 -11.52
N VAL A 60 -4.67 2.61 -12.85
CA VAL A 60 -4.12 3.65 -13.72
C VAL A 60 -5.05 4.86 -13.77
N GLY A 61 -4.53 6.05 -13.41
CA GLY A 61 -5.32 7.28 -13.33
C GLY A 61 -6.35 7.30 -12.21
N GLU A 62 -6.38 6.26 -11.37
CA GLU A 62 -7.31 6.12 -10.25
C GLU A 62 -6.72 6.64 -8.95
N ARG A 63 -7.60 6.90 -7.99
CA ARG A 63 -7.20 7.32 -6.66
C ARG A 63 -6.68 6.13 -5.84
N LEU A 64 -5.38 6.14 -5.56
CA LEU A 64 -4.69 5.06 -4.83
C LEU A 64 -4.84 5.17 -3.30
N THR A 65 -5.20 6.36 -2.81
CA THR A 65 -5.20 6.68 -1.37
C THR A 65 -6.61 6.83 -0.81
N LEU A 66 -6.79 6.37 0.42
CA LEU A 66 -7.99 6.62 1.23
C LEU A 66 -8.03 8.06 1.75
N THR A 67 -6.88 8.69 1.91
CA THR A 67 -6.75 10.07 2.39
C THR A 67 -6.73 11.08 1.25
N SER A 68 -7.30 12.26 1.49
CA SER A 68 -7.35 13.43 0.59
C SER A 68 -6.63 14.60 1.24
N ASP A 69 -5.91 15.40 0.45
CA ASP A 69 -5.22 16.60 0.95
C ASP A 69 -6.21 17.64 1.50
N ASP A 70 -7.46 17.59 1.06
CA ASP A 70 -8.54 18.51 1.46
C ASP A 70 -9.22 18.13 2.78
N VAL A 71 -8.86 16.99 3.38
CA VAL A 71 -9.54 16.44 4.55
C VAL A 71 -8.57 16.32 5.72
N THR A 72 -8.97 16.87 6.86
CA THR A 72 -8.28 16.64 8.13
C THR A 72 -8.60 15.24 8.67
N TYR A 73 -7.53 14.50 8.99
CA TYR A 73 -7.62 13.20 9.64
C TYR A 73 -7.15 13.28 11.10
N THR A 74 -7.85 12.54 11.96
CA THR A 74 -7.42 12.29 13.34
C THR A 74 -7.07 10.82 13.45
N ILE A 75 -5.89 10.52 14.00
CA ILE A 75 -5.48 9.15 14.32
C ILE A 75 -5.59 8.96 15.81
N ASN A 76 -6.42 8.01 16.24
CA ASN A 76 -6.64 7.71 17.65
C ASN A 76 -6.88 8.99 18.48
N GLY A 77 -7.71 9.90 17.95
CA GLY A 77 -8.06 11.20 18.54
C GLY A 77 -7.01 12.32 18.43
N LYS A 78 -5.88 12.11 17.74
CA LYS A 78 -4.85 13.15 17.52
C LYS A 78 -4.88 13.67 16.08
N TYR A 79 -4.86 14.99 15.91
CA TYR A 79 -4.73 15.60 14.58
C TYR A 79 -3.43 15.15 13.91
N VAL A 80 -3.56 14.65 12.69
CA VAL A 80 -2.42 14.28 11.86
C VAL A 80 -2.55 15.04 10.56
N GLY A 81 -1.44 15.63 10.08
CA GLY A 81 -1.41 16.45 8.87
C GLY A 81 -1.59 15.62 7.60
N ASN A 82 -0.81 15.91 6.57
CA ASN A 82 -0.85 15.20 5.28
C ASN A 82 -0.36 13.75 5.44
N LEU A 83 -1.26 12.87 5.87
CA LEU A 83 -1.04 11.45 5.95
C LEU A 83 -1.50 10.80 4.67
N LYS A 84 -0.62 10.02 4.04
CA LYS A 84 -0.94 9.24 2.84
C LYS A 84 -1.21 7.79 3.22
N ILE A 85 -2.47 7.37 3.17
CA ILE A 85 -2.87 5.98 3.40
C ILE A 85 -3.29 5.38 2.07
N TYR A 86 -2.58 4.35 1.63
CA TYR A 86 -2.94 3.58 0.45
C TYR A 86 -4.10 2.64 0.75
N ASN A 87 -5.06 2.54 -0.17
CA ASN A 87 -6.20 1.64 0.00
C ASN A 87 -5.76 0.16 -0.05
N SER A 88 -6.48 -0.71 0.66
CA SER A 88 -6.16 -2.13 0.76
C SER A 88 -6.07 -2.84 -0.59
N SER A 89 -6.95 -2.50 -1.54
CA SER A 89 -6.94 -3.09 -2.89
C SER A 89 -5.66 -2.78 -3.64
N TYR A 90 -5.18 -1.53 -3.58
CA TYR A 90 -3.93 -1.10 -4.18
C TYR A 90 -2.74 -1.77 -3.49
N CYS A 91 -2.75 -1.84 -2.16
CA CYS A 91 -1.71 -2.52 -1.40
C CYS A 91 -1.60 -4.00 -1.81
N ALA A 92 -2.73 -4.70 -1.91
CA ALA A 92 -2.74 -6.08 -2.38
C ALA A 92 -2.25 -6.21 -3.83
N ALA A 93 -2.59 -5.27 -4.71
CA ALA A 93 -2.13 -5.29 -6.10
C ALA A 93 -0.61 -5.05 -6.22
N VAL A 94 -0.05 -4.14 -5.42
CA VAL A 94 1.39 -3.88 -5.33
C VAL A 94 2.12 -5.11 -4.77
N LEU A 95 1.60 -5.70 -3.71
CA LEU A 95 2.19 -6.91 -3.15
C LEU A 95 2.16 -8.06 -4.18
N LYS A 96 1.06 -8.24 -4.93
CA LYS A 96 0.96 -9.21 -6.04
C LYS A 96 1.96 -8.91 -7.15
N HIS A 97 2.11 -7.64 -7.49
CA HIS A 97 3.04 -7.18 -8.51
C HIS A 97 4.50 -7.55 -8.18
N TYR A 98 4.91 -7.44 -6.92
CA TYR A 98 6.26 -7.80 -6.48
C TYR A 98 6.44 -9.27 -6.06
N ALA A 99 5.34 -9.97 -5.79
CA ALA A 99 5.35 -11.41 -5.54
C ALA A 99 5.40 -12.26 -6.84
N ASP A 100 5.00 -11.70 -7.98
CA ASP A 100 4.94 -12.39 -9.27
C ASP A 100 6.33 -12.88 -9.73
N PRO A 101 6.52 -14.20 -9.91
CA PRO A 101 7.81 -14.75 -10.31
C PRO A 101 8.22 -14.43 -11.74
N ASP A 102 7.25 -14.26 -12.65
CA ASP A 102 7.47 -14.07 -14.10
C ASP A 102 7.72 -12.61 -14.48
N LYS A 103 7.50 -11.68 -13.55
CA LYS A 103 7.88 -10.28 -13.76
C LYS A 103 9.35 -10.09 -13.46
N GLU A 104 10.12 -9.95 -14.55
CA GLU A 104 11.38 -9.21 -14.59
C GLU A 104 11.16 -7.72 -14.25
N LEU A 105 10.68 -7.43 -13.05
CA LEU A 105 10.90 -6.12 -12.46
C LEU A 105 12.27 -6.15 -11.81
N SER A 106 13.26 -5.95 -12.67
CA SER A 106 14.50 -5.23 -12.40
C SER A 106 14.67 -4.81 -10.93
N ASN A 107 15.60 -5.47 -10.23
CA ASN A 107 16.21 -5.07 -8.96
C ASN A 107 15.54 -5.48 -7.65
N ILE A 108 14.59 -6.43 -7.62
CA ILE A 108 14.17 -7.07 -6.35
C ILE A 108 14.83 -8.43 -6.15
N THR A 109 15.29 -8.73 -4.94
CA THR A 109 15.95 -9.99 -4.57
C THR A 109 14.92 -11.07 -4.25
N ASP A 110 15.33 -12.35 -4.34
CA ASP A 110 14.47 -13.49 -3.96
C ASP A 110 13.92 -13.37 -2.53
N GLN A 111 14.70 -12.76 -1.64
CA GLN A 111 14.27 -12.48 -0.27
C GLN A 111 13.11 -11.48 -0.23
N GLN A 112 13.17 -10.40 -1.03
CA GLN A 112 12.10 -9.39 -1.11
C GLN A 112 10.82 -9.99 -1.69
N ARG A 113 10.96 -10.86 -2.71
CA ARG A 113 9.84 -11.62 -3.28
C ARG A 113 9.18 -12.58 -2.29
N ALA A 114 9.99 -13.31 -1.53
CA ALA A 114 9.48 -14.21 -0.48
C ALA A 114 8.71 -13.43 0.60
N VAL A 115 9.22 -12.25 1.00
CA VAL A 115 8.56 -11.35 1.94
C VAL A 115 7.23 -10.83 1.38
N ALA A 116 7.20 -10.38 0.13
CA ALA A 116 5.97 -9.92 -0.53
C ALA A 116 4.90 -11.03 -0.62
N THR A 117 5.33 -12.24 -0.97
CA THR A 117 4.44 -13.41 -1.08
C THR A 117 3.85 -13.80 0.26
N TYR A 118 4.68 -13.88 1.30
CA TYR A 118 4.21 -14.15 2.67
C TYR A 118 3.27 -13.05 3.18
N SER A 119 3.61 -11.80 2.89
CA SER A 119 2.81 -10.63 3.25
C SER A 119 1.44 -10.65 2.58
N LEU A 120 1.33 -11.07 1.32
CA LEU A 120 0.05 -11.27 0.65
C LEU A 120 -0.84 -12.28 1.35
N LEU A 121 -0.27 -13.42 1.76
CA LEU A 121 -1.02 -14.46 2.46
C LEU A 121 -1.57 -13.92 3.77
N LYS A 122 -0.72 -13.29 4.59
CA LYS A 122 -1.13 -12.63 5.83
C LYS A 122 -2.16 -11.52 5.61
N PHE A 123 -2.04 -10.75 4.53
CA PHE A 123 -2.95 -9.66 4.22
C PHE A 123 -4.32 -10.19 3.77
N ALA A 124 -4.34 -11.27 2.99
CA ALA A 124 -5.57 -11.92 2.53
C ALA A 124 -6.36 -12.58 3.66
N GLU A 125 -5.68 -13.06 4.72
CA GLU A 125 -6.33 -13.59 5.93
C GLU A 125 -7.00 -12.50 6.79
N ARG A 126 -6.75 -11.23 6.50
CA ARG A 126 -7.17 -10.07 7.32
C ARG A 126 -8.28 -9.20 6.68
N GLY A 127 -8.64 -9.46 5.43
CA GLY A 127 -9.72 -8.77 4.72
C GLY A 127 -10.98 -9.62 4.61
#